data_AF-A0A318RXD9-F1
#
_entry.id   AF-A0A318RXD9-F1
#
_cell.length_a   1.000
_cell.length_b   1.000
_cell.length_c   1.000
_cell.angle_alpha   90.00
_cell.angle_beta   90.00
_cell.angle_gamma   90.00
#
_symmetry.space_group_name_H-M   'P 1'
#
loop_
_entity.id
_entity.type
_entity.pdbx_description
1 polymer ?
#
loop_
_entity_poly.entity_id
_entity_poly.type
_entity_poly.pdbx_seq_one_letter_code
_entity_poly.pdbx_strand_id
1 'polypeptide(L)'
;MTDEVKFTNEQWDALAEAAEVFAQTLDDERGLLTHVLGTNWAGECAEGVGVTENLKDLLRGADASFATAIRDEAQYLRAFAAQCVNSKNALNGSDMGSAIQFKK
;
A
#
# COMPACT_ATOMS: atom_id res chain seq x y z
N MET A 1 18.04 -11.39 23.66
CA MET A 1 18.83 -11.36 22.42
C MET A 1 17.84 -11.60 21.30
N THR A 2 17.18 -10.54 20.84
CA THR A 2 16.36 -10.62 19.63
C THR A 2 17.33 -10.80 18.49
N ASP A 3 17.29 -11.96 17.84
CA ASP A 3 18.10 -12.26 16.67
C ASP A 3 17.73 -11.21 15.62
N GLU A 4 18.61 -10.23 15.41
CA GLU A 4 18.40 -9.18 14.42
C GLU A 4 18.47 -9.86 13.06
N VAL A 5 17.31 -10.16 12.48
CA VAL A 5 17.21 -10.54 11.07
C VAL A 5 17.66 -9.34 10.25
N LYS A 6 18.95 -9.30 9.93
CA LYS A 6 19.54 -8.26 9.08
C LYS A 6 19.23 -8.60 7.63
N PHE A 7 18.22 -7.96 7.08
CA PHE A 7 17.97 -7.99 5.65
C PHE A 7 19.15 -7.38 4.89
N THR A 8 19.50 -7.98 3.74
CA THR A 8 20.48 -7.41 2.80
C THR A 8 19.91 -6.16 2.12
N ASN A 9 20.78 -5.33 1.53
CA ASN A 9 20.37 -4.16 0.76
C ASN A 9 19.37 -4.52 -0.35
N GLU A 10 19.60 -5.63 -1.06
CA GLU A 10 18.72 -6.13 -2.12
C GLU A 10 17.35 -6.57 -1.58
N GLN A 11 17.31 -7.16 -0.38
CA GLN A 11 16.05 -7.55 0.25
C GLN A 11 15.23 -6.33 0.70
N TRP A 12 15.88 -5.29 1.21
CA TRP A 12 15.21 -4.03 1.55
C TRP A 12 14.62 -3.33 0.32
N ASP A 13 15.35 -3.31 -0.79
CA ASP A 13 14.87 -2.73 -2.05
C ASP A 13 13.69 -3.53 -2.61
N ALA A 14 13.79 -4.86 -2.64
CA ALA A 14 12.72 -5.73 -3.12
C ALA A 14 11.44 -5.60 -2.26
N LEU A 15 11.58 -5.43 -0.94
CA LEU A 15 10.45 -5.22 -0.04
C LEU A 15 9.79 -3.86 -0.25
N ALA A 16 10.59 -2.81 -0.44
CA ALA A 16 10.09 -1.47 -0.74
C ALA A 16 9.37 -1.43 -2.10
N GLU A 17 9.96 -2.04 -3.13
CA GLU A 17 9.36 -2.14 -4.46
C GLU A 17 8.04 -2.91 -4.41
N ALA A 18 8.01 -4.07 -3.74
CA ALA A 18 6.78 -4.85 -3.60
C ALA A 18 5.68 -4.04 -2.91
N ALA A 19 6.00 -3.32 -1.83
CA ALA A 19 5.04 -2.49 -1.11
C ALA A 19 4.48 -1.35 -1.97
N GLU A 20 5.32 -0.67 -2.77
CA GLU A 20 4.87 0.34 -3.74
C GLU A 20 3.97 -0.25 -4.82
N VAL A 21 4.34 -1.41 -5.38
CA VAL A 21 3.52 -2.10 -6.40
C VAL A 21 2.17 -2.51 -5.84
N PHE A 22 2.12 -3.04 -4.61
CA PHE A 22 0.85 -3.36 -3.94
C PHE A 22 0.00 -2.11 -3.69
N ALA A 23 0.61 -1.02 -3.21
CA ALA A 23 -0.09 0.24 -2.98
C ALA A 23 -0.71 0.79 -4.28
N GLN A 24 0.05 0.74 -5.39
CA GLN A 24 -0.43 1.18 -6.69
C GLN A 24 -1.58 0.30 -7.20
N THR A 25 -1.45 -1.02 -7.09
CA THR A 25 -2.49 -1.97 -7.51
C THR A 25 -3.80 -1.74 -6.76
N LEU A 26 -3.71 -1.49 -5.44
CA LEU A 26 -4.86 -1.18 -4.60
C LEU A 26 -5.58 0.11 -5.05
N ASP A 27 -4.81 1.16 -5.38
CA ASP A 27 -5.38 2.42 -5.88
C ASP A 27 -6.05 2.25 -7.25
N ASP A 28 -5.45 1.47 -8.14
CA ASP A 28 -5.98 1.19 -9.49
C ASP A 28 -7.31 0.42 -9.40
N GLU A 29 -7.35 -0.66 -8.61
CA GLU A 29 -8.55 -1.48 -8.41
C GLU A 29 -9.69 -0.68 -7.76
N ARG A 30 -9.38 0.20 -6.79
CA ARG A 30 -10.36 1.13 -6.21
C ARG A 30 -10.95 2.06 -7.27
N GLY A 31 -10.12 2.55 -8.20
CA GLY A 31 -10.54 3.37 -9.33
C GLY A 31 -11.47 2.61 -10.28
N LEU A 32 -11.09 1.39 -10.66
CA LEU A 32 -11.89 0.52 -11.53
C LEU A 32 -13.25 0.19 -10.91
N LEU A 33 -13.28 -0.17 -9.63
CA LEU A 33 -14.51 -0.46 -8.90
C LEU A 33 -15.45 0.75 -8.85
N THR A 34 -14.90 1.94 -8.63
CA THR A 34 -15.66 3.20 -8.69
C THR A 34 -16.24 3.44 -10.08
N HIS A 35 -15.49 3.12 -11.13
CA HIS A 35 -15.94 3.27 -12.52
C HIS A 35 -17.07 2.29 -12.86
N VAL A 36 -16.91 1.00 -12.52
CA VAL A 36 -17.91 -0.06 -12.74
C VAL A 36 -19.23 0.26 -12.08
N LEU A 37 -19.21 0.91 -10.91
CA LEU A 37 -20.44 1.33 -10.23
C LEU A 37 -20.97 2.67 -10.73
N GLY A 38 -20.16 3.48 -11.40
CA GLY A 38 -20.61 4.65 -12.13
C GLY A 38 -21.56 4.28 -13.28
N THR A 39 -21.33 3.14 -13.92
CA THR A 39 -22.19 2.55 -14.94
C THR A 39 -23.23 1.62 -14.32
N ASN A 40 -24.52 1.91 -14.51
CA ASN A 40 -25.57 0.97 -14.10
C ASN A 40 -25.59 -0.24 -15.03
N TRP A 41 -24.75 -1.23 -14.73
CA TRP A 41 -24.60 -2.46 -15.50
C TRP A 41 -25.83 -3.38 -15.41
N ALA A 42 -26.69 -3.17 -14.41
CA ALA A 42 -27.94 -3.92 -14.24
C ALA A 42 -29.12 -3.35 -15.09
N GLY A 43 -28.94 -2.20 -15.74
CA GLY A 43 -29.99 -1.51 -16.51
C GLY A 43 -31.04 -0.83 -15.63
N GLU A 44 -32.10 -0.29 -16.23
CA GLU A 44 -33.13 0.51 -15.52
C GLU A 44 -34.14 -0.31 -14.68
N CYS A 45 -33.86 -1.58 -14.39
CA CYS A 45 -34.73 -2.35 -13.50
C CYS A 45 -34.60 -1.84 -12.05
N ALA A 46 -35.73 -1.76 -11.34
CA ALA A 46 -35.77 -1.19 -9.98
C ALA A 46 -34.85 -1.93 -8.99
N GLU A 47 -34.74 -3.25 -9.12
CA GLU A 47 -33.84 -4.08 -8.32
C GLU A 47 -32.36 -3.76 -8.61
N GLY A 48 -32.00 -3.56 -9.88
CA GLY A 48 -30.65 -3.21 -10.30
C GLY A 48 -30.21 -1.82 -9.84
N VAL A 49 -31.12 -0.85 -9.86
CA VAL A 49 -30.88 0.49 -9.31
C VAL A 49 -30.60 0.41 -7.80
N GLY A 50 -31.43 -0.28 -7.03
CA GLY A 50 -31.25 -0.41 -5.58
C GLY A 50 -29.97 -1.15 -5.19
N VAL A 51 -29.62 -2.23 -5.89
CA VAL A 51 -28.34 -2.93 -5.69
C VAL A 51 -27.15 -2.02 -5.98
N THR A 52 -27.22 -1.24 -7.06
CA THR A 52 -26.14 -0.32 -7.45
C THR A 52 -25.98 0.84 -6.46
N GLU A 53 -27.08 1.38 -5.94
CA GLU A 53 -27.05 2.41 -4.89
C GLU A 53 -26.45 1.87 -3.58
N ASN A 54 -26.87 0.68 -3.13
CA ASN A 54 -26.30 0.05 -1.95
C ASN A 54 -24.79 -0.20 -2.08
N LEU A 55 -24.32 -0.62 -3.26
CA LEU A 55 -22.89 -0.82 -3.53
C LEU A 55 -22.12 0.51 -3.53
N LYS A 56 -22.70 1.56 -4.12
CA LYS A 56 -22.13 2.92 -4.07
C LYS A 56 -22.02 3.42 -2.63
N ASP A 57 -23.02 3.18 -1.81
CA ASP A 57 -23.03 3.60 -0.41
C ASP A 57 -22.01 2.83 0.43
N LEU A 58 -21.85 1.52 0.19
CA LEU A 58 -20.81 0.71 0.83
C LEU A 58 -19.39 1.23 0.51
N LEU A 59 -19.19 1.69 -0.72
CA LEU A 59 -17.90 2.23 -1.18
C LEU A 59 -17.66 3.66 -0.76
N ARG A 60 -18.69 4.50 -0.77
CA ARG A 60 -18.62 5.94 -0.45
C ARG A 60 -18.89 6.27 1.01
N GLY A 61 -19.32 5.30 1.81
CA GLY A 61 -19.66 5.51 3.22
C GLY A 61 -18.55 6.22 4.00
N ALA A 62 -18.89 6.72 5.19
CA ALA A 62 -17.95 7.41 6.09
C ALA A 62 -16.78 6.51 6.53
N ASP A 63 -15.99 6.93 7.53
CA ASP A 63 -14.70 6.41 8.04
C ASP A 63 -14.46 4.88 8.12
N ALA A 64 -15.47 4.02 7.89
CA ALA A 64 -15.38 2.57 7.75
C ALA A 64 -15.67 2.04 6.32
N SER A 65 -15.71 2.90 5.31
CA SER A 65 -15.97 2.47 3.93
C SER A 65 -14.78 1.73 3.32
N PHE A 66 -15.10 0.82 2.41
CA PHE A 66 -14.11 0.03 1.69
C PHE A 66 -13.11 0.92 0.93
N ALA A 67 -13.55 2.06 0.38
CA ALA A 67 -12.65 2.99 -0.31
C ALA A 67 -11.67 3.67 0.65
N THR A 68 -12.11 4.02 1.86
CA THR A 68 -11.25 4.60 2.90
C THR A 68 -10.25 3.55 3.38
N ALA A 69 -10.70 2.33 3.65
CA ALA A 69 -9.83 1.22 4.05
C ALA A 69 -8.73 0.92 3.02
N ILE A 70 -9.07 0.87 1.72
CA ILE A 70 -8.07 0.69 0.66
C ILE A 70 -7.08 1.85 0.62
N ARG A 71 -7.56 3.08 0.73
CA ARG A 71 -6.69 4.27 0.71
C ARG A 71 -5.72 4.26 1.88
N ASP A 72 -6.20 3.94 3.07
CA ASP A 72 -5.39 3.93 4.28
C ASP A 72 -4.35 2.78 4.24
N GLU A 73 -4.73 1.62 3.69
CA GLU A 73 -3.78 0.51 3.42
C GLU A 73 -2.71 0.91 2.39
N ALA A 74 -3.10 1.56 1.29
CA ALA A 74 -2.15 2.04 0.29
C ALA A 74 -1.20 3.11 0.87
N GLN A 75 -1.68 3.97 1.78
CA GLN A 75 -0.82 4.91 2.51
C GLN A 75 0.13 4.21 3.46
N TYR A 76 -0.36 3.20 4.20
CA TYR A 76 0.47 2.38 5.08
C TYR A 76 1.61 1.69 4.30
N LEU A 77 1.30 1.08 3.16
CA LEU A 77 2.28 0.39 2.32
C LEU A 77 3.37 1.34 1.79
N ARG A 78 2.99 2.55 1.35
CA ARG A 78 3.96 3.58 0.93
C ARG A 78 4.83 4.06 2.09
N ALA A 79 4.23 4.25 3.28
CA ALA A 79 4.99 4.59 4.48
C ALA A 79 5.97 3.46 4.86
N PHE A 80 5.56 2.21 4.72
CA PHE A 80 6.39 1.04 4.94
C PHE A 80 7.55 0.96 3.94
N ALA A 81 7.30 1.20 2.65
CA ALA A 81 8.35 1.28 1.63
C ALA A 81 9.39 2.36 1.97
N ALA A 82 8.94 3.54 2.38
CA ALA A 82 9.83 4.62 2.82
C ALA A 82 10.67 4.22 4.06
N GLN A 83 10.08 3.49 5.00
CA GLN A 83 10.81 2.96 6.17
C GLN A 83 11.87 1.93 5.78
N CYS A 84 11.60 1.09 4.78
CA CYS A 84 12.55 0.11 4.25
C CYS A 84 13.77 0.80 3.65
N VAL A 85 13.55 1.82 2.81
CA VAL A 85 14.63 2.62 2.21
C VAL A 85 15.45 3.35 3.28
N ASN A 86 14.79 3.94 4.28
CA ASN A 86 15.48 4.61 5.38
C ASN A 86 16.32 3.64 6.23
N SER A 87 15.79 2.44 6.49
CA SER A 87 16.49 1.40 7.25
C SER A 87 17.73 0.91 6.51
N LYS A 88 17.62 0.69 5.19
CA LYS A 88 18.77 0.42 4.31
C LYS A 88 19.84 1.51 4.38
N ASN A 89 19.44 2.78 4.31
CA ASN A 89 20.38 3.91 4.38
C ASN A 89 21.09 4.00 5.74
N ALA A 90 20.37 3.74 6.84
CA ALA A 90 20.94 3.71 8.18
C ALA A 90 21.98 2.58 8.34
N LEU A 91 21.67 1.38 7.82
CA LEU A 91 22.60 0.24 7.84
C LEU A 91 23.87 0.54 7.03
N ASN A 92 23.74 1.07 5.81
CA ASN A 92 24.89 1.44 4.99
C ASN A 92 25.75 2.56 5.63
N GLY A 93 25.13 3.52 6.30
CA GLY A 93 25.84 4.56 7.05
C GLY A 93 26.63 3.98 8.24
N SER A 94 26.02 3.03 8.97
CA SER A 94 26.66 2.32 10.09
C SER A 94 27.84 1.44 9.62
N ASP A 95 27.68 0.74 8.50
CA ASP A 95 28.73 -0.10 7.91
C ASP A 95 29.93 0.73 7.45
N MET A 96 29.69 1.90 6.82
CA MET A 96 30.77 2.82 6.44
C MET A 96 31.50 3.40 7.66
N GLY A 97 30.76 3.78 8.71
CA GLY A 97 31.36 4.27 9.96
C GLY A 97 32.23 3.22 10.66
N SER A 98 31.78 1.96 10.65
CA SER A 98 32.53 0.83 11.22
C SER A 98 33.76 0.50 10.38
N ALA A 99 33.65 0.49 9.05
CA ALA A 99 34.79 0.23 8.15
C ALA A 99 35.90 1.28 8.26
N ILE A 100 35.57 2.53 8.62
CA ILE A 100 36.57 3.58 8.89
C ILE A 100 37.31 3.31 10.20
N GLN A 101 36.66 2.75 11.23
CA GLN A 101 37.32 2.43 12.50
C GLN A 101 38.30 1.24 12.40
N PHE A 102 38.03 0.26 11.55
CA PHE A 102 38.94 -0.88 11.32
C PHE A 102 40.22 -0.55 10.54
N LYS A 103 40.32 0.65 9.95
CA LYS A 103 41.51 1.11 9.20
C LYS A 103 42.49 1.95 10.04
N LYS A 104 42.23 2.13 11.34
CA LYS A 104 43.18 2.70 12.31
C LYS A 104 43.72 1.61 13.21
#